data_AF-A0A4Q6F7M2-F1
#
_entry.id   AF-A0A4Q6F7M2-F1
#
_cell.length_a   1.000
_cell.length_b   1.000
_cell.length_c   1.000
_cell.angle_alpha   90.00
_cell.angle_beta   90.00
_cell.angle_gamma   90.00
#
_symmetry.space_group_name_H-M   'P 1'
#
loop_
_entity.id
_entity.type
_entity.pdbx_description
1 polymer ?
#
loop_
_entity_poly.entity_id
_entity_poly.type
_entity_poly.pdbx_seq_one_letter_code
_entity_poly.pdbx_strand_id
1 'polypeptide(L)' 'MPSKKVLHIDTEMSWRGGENQVRLLLEHAPNSGVEWHLAAPPESQAILRMAKFARTLPVPMNGLKQLSAA' A
#
# COMPACT_ATOMS: atom_id res chain seq x y z
N MET A 1 -1.69 8.17 24.66
CA MET A 1 -2.52 8.74 23.58
C MET A 1 -2.90 7.61 22.64
N PRO A 2 -4.13 7.56 22.10
CA PRO A 2 -4.51 6.52 21.14
C PRO A 2 -3.66 6.63 19.86
N SER A 3 -3.25 5.49 19.31
CA SER A 3 -2.52 5.45 18.03
C SER A 3 -3.45 5.81 16.87
N LYS A 4 -2.98 6.66 15.96
CA LYS A 4 -3.66 6.93 14.69
C LYS A 4 -3.46 5.75 13.76
N LYS A 5 -4.51 5.33 13.07
CA LYS A 5 -4.43 4.26 12.06
C LYS A 5 -4.49 4.89 10.69
N VAL A 6 -3.53 4.53 9.83
CA VAL A 6 -3.49 4.99 8.44
C VAL A 6 -3.55 3.78 7.51
N LEU A 7 -4.43 3.86 6.51
CA LEU A 7 -4.57 2.84 5.47
C LEU A 7 -4.16 3.44 4.13
N HIS A 8 -3.11 2.88 3.53
CA HIS A 8 -2.80 3.08 2.13
C HIS A 8 -3.52 2.03 1.29
N ILE A 9 -4.14 2.45 0.18
CA ILE A 9 -4.79 1.55 -0.78
C ILE A 9 -4.00 1.66 -2.08
N ASP A 10 -3.31 0.59 -2.44
CA ASP A 10 -2.55 0.49 -3.68
C ASP A 10 -3.35 -0.33 -4.69
N THR A 11 -3.82 0.32 -5.74
CA THR A 11 -4.56 -0.29 -6.86
C THR A 11 -3.70 -0.38 -8.13
N GLU A 12 -2.42 -0.01 -8.08
CA GLU A 12 -1.58 0.13 -9.28
C GLU A 12 -1.01 -1.21 -9.78
N MET A 13 -0.68 -1.27 -11.08
CA MET A 13 0.24 -2.29 -11.60
C MET A 13 1.63 -2.01 -11.02
N SER A 14 2.33 -3.07 -10.59
CA SER A 14 3.63 -2.99 -9.94
C SER A 14 4.56 -2.00 -10.63
N TRP A 15 5.21 -1.13 -9.85
CA TRP A 15 6.23 -0.17 -10.32
C TRP A 15 5.71 1.10 -11.01
N ARG A 16 4.75 1.79 -10.39
CA ARG A 16 4.53 3.22 -10.64
C ARG A 16 5.05 4.04 -9.47
N GLY A 17 5.30 5.33 -9.71
CA GLY A 17 5.94 6.23 -8.73
C GLY A 17 5.22 6.28 -7.38
N GLY A 18 3.90 6.02 -7.36
CA GLY A 18 3.08 5.99 -6.14
C GLY A 18 3.52 4.92 -5.14
N GLU A 19 3.69 3.66 -5.58
CA GLU A 19 4.16 2.56 -4.73
C GLU A 19 5.49 2.91 -4.03
N ASN A 20 6.45 3.49 -4.79
CA ASN A 20 7.75 3.85 -4.24
C ASN A 20 7.68 5.05 -3.27
N GLN A 21 6.77 6.00 -3.49
CA GLN A 21 6.52 7.10 -2.55
C GLN A 21 5.94 6.58 -1.24
N VAL A 22 4.97 5.67 -1.30
CA VAL A 22 4.41 5.03 -0.10
C VAL A 22 5.51 4.26 0.63
N ARG A 23 6.36 3.52 -0.09
CA ARG A 23 7.51 2.82 0.53
C ARG A 23 8.40 3.77 1.32
N LEU A 24 8.84 4.85 0.70
CA LEU A 24 9.76 5.82 1.32
C LEU A 24 9.10 6.54 2.50
N LEU A 25 7.80 6.82 2.41
CA LEU A 25 7.02 7.35 3.53
C LEU A 25 7.04 6.36 4.69
N LEU A 26 6.66 5.10 4.47
CA LEU A 26 6.58 4.09 5.53
C LEU A 26 7.96 3.76 6.13
N GLU A 27 9.01 3.83 5.32
CA GLU A 27 10.39 3.56 5.74
C GLU A 27 10.97 4.65 6.66
N HIS A 28 10.58 5.91 6.44
CA HIS A 28 11.17 7.05 7.14
C HIS A 28 10.20 7.83 8.05
N ALA A 29 8.91 7.51 8.03
CA ALA A 29 7.94 8.17 8.89
C ALA A 29 8.21 7.82 10.37
N PRO A 30 8.05 8.80 11.29
CA PRO A 30 8.12 8.51 12.70
C PRO A 30 6.99 7.56 13.10
N ASN A 31 7.35 6.36 13.59
CA ASN A 31 6.39 5.33 14.00
C ASN A 31 5.75 5.60 15.38
N SER A 32 6.09 6.71 16.04
CA SER A 32 5.51 7.06 17.33
C SER A 32 4.05 7.50 17.16
N GLY A 33 3.13 6.61 17.55
CA GLY A 33 1.70 6.90 17.59
C GLY A 33 0.96 6.71 16.27
N VAL A 34 1.55 6.03 15.27
CA VAL A 34 0.88 5.66 14.02
C VAL A 34 1.00 4.16 13.77
N GLU A 35 -0.10 3.52 13.39
CA GLU A 35 -0.16 2.13 12.91
C GLU A 35 -0.45 2.13 11.40
N TRP A 36 0.53 1.72 10.62
CA TRP A 36 0.45 1.72 9.16
C TRP A 36 -0.17 0.43 8.63
N HIS A 37 -1.11 0.57 7.70
CA HIS A 37 -1.75 -0.52 6.98
C HIS A 37 -1.63 -0.29 5.47
N LEU A 38 -1.50 -1.39 4.72
CA LEU A 38 -1.53 -1.37 3.25
C LEU A 38 -2.54 -2.39 2.75
N ALA A 39 -3.55 -1.94 2.01
CA ALA A 39 -4.37 -2.81 1.18
C ALA A 39 -3.83 -2.82 -0.25
N ALA A 40 -3.61 -3.99 -0.82
CA ALA A 40 -3.17 -4.16 -2.21
C ALA A 40 -3.71 -5.49 -2.78
N PRO A 41 -3.69 -5.71 -4.11
CA PRO A 41 -4.08 -6.98 -4.71
C PRO A 41 -3.33 -8.16 -4.08
N PRO A 42 -3.98 -9.34 -3.94
CA PRO A 42 -3.31 -10.54 -3.47
C PRO A 42 -2.07 -10.83 -4.35
N GLU A 43 -1.00 -11.32 -3.72
CA GLU A 43 0.26 -11.70 -4.39
C GLU A 43 0.99 -10.56 -5.12
N SER A 44 0.55 -9.30 -4.96
CA SER A 44 1.25 -8.16 -5.54
C SER A 44 2.63 -7.93 -4.90
N GLN A 45 3.55 -7.38 -5.71
CA GLN A 45 4.89 -6.99 -5.23
C GLN A 45 4.82 -5.95 -4.09
N ALA A 46 3.78 -5.11 -4.07
CA ALA A 46 3.54 -4.15 -3.00
C ALA A 46 3.36 -4.85 -1.63
N ILE A 47 2.59 -5.95 -1.55
CA ILE A 47 2.43 -6.74 -0.31
C ILE A 47 3.79 -7.22 0.19
N LEU A 48 4.62 -7.79 -0.68
CA LEU A 48 5.93 -8.32 -0.31
C LEU A 48 6.88 -7.22 0.15
N ARG A 49 6.94 -6.10 -0.58
CA ARG A 49 7.87 -4.99 -0.32
C ARG A 49 7.51 -4.20 0.94
N MET A 50 6.22 -4.03 1.24
CA MET A 50 5.75 -3.19 2.35
C MET A 50 5.49 -3.96 3.64
N ALA A 51 5.49 -5.30 3.63
CA ALA A 51 5.28 -6.13 4.83
C ALA A 51 6.25 -5.80 5.98
N LYS A 52 7.44 -5.27 5.67
CA LYS A 52 8.42 -4.83 6.68
C LYS A 52 8.08 -3.51 7.37
N PHE A 53 7.16 -2.72 6.82
CA PHE A 53 6.86 -1.36 7.30
C PHE A 53 5.40 -1.16 7.72
N ALA A 54 4.47 -1.93 7.16
CA ALA A 54 3.05 -1.81 7.41
C ALA A 54 2.38 -3.19 7.51
N ARG A 55 1.26 -3.24 8.24
CA ARG A 55 0.38 -4.41 8.22
C ARG A 55 -0.28 -4.53 6.85
N THR A 56 0.00 -5.61 6.13
CA THR A 56 -0.55 -5.84 4.80
C THR A 56 -1.92 -6.51 4.87
N LEU A 57 -2.81 -6.09 3.97
CA LEU A 57 -4.20 -6.53 3.83
C LEU A 57 -4.40 -6.91 2.35
N PRO A 58 -4.15 -8.18 1.97
CA PRO A 58 -4.42 -8.62 0.61
C PRO A 58 -5.93 -8.59 0.35
N VAL A 59 -6.35 -7.79 -0.63
CA VAL A 59 -7.77 -7.60 -0.98
C VAL A 59 -7.93 -7.74 -2.48
N PRO A 60 -8.84 -8.59 -3.00
CA PRO A 60 -9.18 -8.61 -4.42
C PRO A 60 -9.67 -7.22 -4.87
N MET A 61 -8.94 -6.55 -5.76
CA MET A 61 -9.26 -5.18 -6.22
C MET A 61 -9.69 -5.17 -7.68
N ASN A 62 -10.77 -4.45 -8.00
CA ASN A 62 -11.30 -4.32 -9.36
C ASN A 62 -10.68 -3.16 -10.17
N GLY A 63 -9.67 -2.47 -9.63
CA GLY A 63 -9.03 -1.29 -10.25
C GLY A 63 -8.29 -1.60 -11.55
N LEU A 64 -8.02 -2.89 -11.83
CA LEU A 64 -7.37 -3.38 -13.06
C LEU A 64 -8.30 -3.49 -14.27
N LYS A 65 -9.56 -3.02 -14.21
CA LYS A 65 -10.37 -2.84 -15.43
C LYS A 65 -9.69 -1.78 -16.29
N GLN A 66 -8.84 -2.26 -17.19
CA GLN A 66 -8.28 -1.49 -18.28
C GLN A 66 -9.45 -0.78 -18.95
N LEU A 67 -9.51 0.55 -18.86
CA LEU A 67 -10.33 1.34 -19.76
C LEU A 67 -9.66 1.18 -21.13
N SER A 68 -9.92 0.05 -21.80
CA SER A 68 -9.63 -0.08 -23.22
C SER A 68 -10.57 0.88 -23.93
N ALA A 69 -10.03 2.00 -24.40
CA ALA A 69 -10.75 2.86 -25.32
C ALA A 69 -11.15 2.00 -26.54
N ALA A 70 -12.45 1.93 -26.79
CA ALA A 70 -13.02 1.37 -28.01
C ALA A 70 -12.82 2.35 -29.18
#